data_AF-A0A2E8H3D5-F1
#
_entry.id   AF-A0A2E8H3D5-F1
#
_cell.length_a   1.000
_cell.length_b   1.000
_cell.length_c   1.000
_cell.angle_alpha   90.00
_cell.angle_beta   90.00
_cell.angle_gamma   90.00
#
_symmetry.space_group_name_H-M   'P 1'
#
loop_
_entity.id
_entity.type
_entity.pdbx_description
1 polymer ?
#
loop_
_entity_poly.entity_id
_entity_poly.type
_entity_poly.pdbx_seq_one_letter_code
_entity_poly.pdbx_strand_id
1 'polypeptide(L)'
;MAGIFNRLFKAGEAEAHSLVDKLEDPIKMSEQAVRDLRKDLQESLKSLAEVKSLAIRMSKDADDAKRLAGDYERKAMLLLQKGQSGDVEAGEAERLAMEALSRKEEAAARALQTTQQAQTQNQMVANLQNNVNDLKSKVASYENDLVMLKARARTANATRKINQRLSNVDTKGTVALLERMKDKVSEEEALSQAYGEMADSGSSIDDEIDKALLSGGPSKAEDSLAQLKSKMGIS
;
A
#
# COMPACT_ATOMS: atom_id res chain seq x y z
N MET A 1 31.55 -5.53 10.73
CA MET A 1 30.76 -4.75 11.71
C MET A 1 29.47 -5.50 12.05
N ALA A 2 29.55 -6.54 12.89
CA ALA A 2 28.40 -7.35 13.31
C ALA A 2 28.09 -7.13 14.81
N GLY A 3 28.15 -5.87 15.27
CA GLY A 3 28.19 -5.55 16.70
C GLY A 3 27.02 -4.73 17.25
N ILE A 4 26.15 -4.19 16.40
CA ILE A 4 25.08 -3.28 16.83
C ILE A 4 23.72 -3.98 16.76
N PHE A 5 23.43 -4.65 15.64
CA PHE A 5 22.21 -5.45 15.45
C PHE A 5 22.06 -6.59 16.46
N ASN A 6 23.16 -7.29 16.79
CA ASN A 6 23.12 -8.42 17.73
C ASN A 6 23.01 -7.96 19.20
N ARG A 7 23.41 -6.73 19.50
CA ARG A 7 23.27 -6.12 20.84
C ARG A 7 21.89 -5.53 21.05
N LEU A 8 21.26 -4.98 20.00
CA LEU A 8 19.86 -4.57 20.00
C LEU A 8 18.92 -5.76 20.25
N PHE A 9 19.20 -6.91 19.62
CA PHE A 9 18.38 -8.11 19.77
C PHE A 9 18.44 -8.69 21.20
N LYS A 10 19.62 -8.70 21.82
CA LYS A 10 19.81 -9.18 23.21
C LYS A 10 19.30 -8.22 24.28
N ALA A 11 19.25 -6.92 24.00
CA ALA A 11 18.67 -5.94 24.92
C ALA A 11 17.13 -6.00 24.97
N GLY A 12 16.48 -6.49 23.90
CA GLY A 12 15.02 -6.63 23.85
C GLY A 12 14.44 -7.80 24.65
N GLU A 13 15.26 -8.79 25.00
CA GLU A 13 14.81 -10.00 25.73
C GLU A 13 14.64 -9.75 27.24
N ALA A 14 15.29 -8.71 27.79
CA ALA A 14 15.29 -8.40 29.22
C ALA A 14 14.26 -7.34 29.67
N GLU A 15 13.57 -6.66 28.74
CA GLU A 15 12.58 -5.60 29.05
C GLU A 15 11.15 -5.92 28.55
N ALA A 16 10.80 -7.20 28.45
CA ALA A 16 9.51 -7.66 27.93
C ALA A 16 8.27 -7.26 28.78
N HIS A 17 8.43 -6.53 29.89
CA HIS A 17 7.33 -6.12 30.76
C HIS A 17 7.08 -4.60 30.90
N SER A 18 7.83 -3.72 30.21
CA SER A 18 7.56 -2.27 30.29
C SER A 18 7.59 -1.49 28.96
N LEU A 19 7.80 -2.15 27.81
CA LEU A 19 7.95 -1.46 26.51
C LEU A 19 6.68 -1.41 25.64
N VAL A 20 5.50 -1.59 26.21
CA VAL A 20 4.24 -1.54 25.42
C VAL A 20 3.98 -0.14 24.85
N ASP A 21 4.46 0.93 25.51
CA ASP A 21 4.20 2.32 25.09
C ASP A 21 5.36 3.00 24.34
N LYS A 22 6.55 2.37 24.27
CA LYS A 22 7.75 2.93 23.60
C LYS A 22 8.05 2.32 22.23
N LEU A 23 7.31 1.28 21.84
CA LEU A 23 7.35 0.71 20.50
C LEU A 23 6.33 1.45 19.64
N GLU A 24 6.72 2.64 19.15
CA GLU A 24 5.99 3.28 18.06
C GLU A 24 5.76 2.26 16.94
N ASP A 25 4.51 2.20 16.46
CA ASP A 25 4.04 1.34 15.37
C ASP A 25 5.17 1.04 14.35
N PRO A 26 5.61 -0.22 14.17
CA PRO A 26 6.68 -0.59 13.23
C PRO A 26 6.49 -0.01 11.82
N ILE A 27 5.25 0.27 11.44
CA ILE A 27 4.91 0.98 10.20
C ILE A 27 5.40 2.43 10.23
N LYS A 28 5.20 3.17 11.32
CA LYS A 28 5.70 4.55 11.49
C LYS A 28 7.22 4.62 11.48
N MET A 29 7.90 3.68 12.13
CA MET A 29 9.37 3.59 12.07
C MET A 29 9.85 3.33 10.65
N SER A 30 9.18 2.41 9.93
CA SER A 30 9.52 2.11 8.53
C SER A 30 9.24 3.29 7.59
N GLU A 31 8.15 4.03 7.83
CA GLU A 31 7.88 5.30 7.14
C GLU A 31 8.99 6.32 7.37
N GLN A 32 9.48 6.44 8.60
CA GLN A 32 10.55 7.37 8.91
C GLN A 32 11.85 6.98 8.22
N ALA A 33 12.22 5.69 8.27
CA ALA A 33 13.40 5.20 7.56
C ALA A 33 13.35 5.48 6.05
N VAL A 34 12.19 5.27 5.41
CA VAL A 34 12.02 5.61 3.99
C VAL A 34 12.09 7.12 3.74
N ARG A 35 11.56 7.96 4.65
CA ARG A 35 11.70 9.42 4.56
C ARG A 35 13.16 9.86 4.66
N ASP A 36 13.92 9.30 5.60
CA ASP A 36 15.33 9.60 5.79
C ASP A 36 16.14 9.18 4.56
N LEU A 37 15.88 7.98 4.01
CA LEU A 37 16.51 7.52 2.78
C LEU A 37 16.24 8.44 1.57
N ARG A 38 15.02 9.01 1.47
CA ARG A 38 14.72 10.01 0.42
C ARG A 38 15.52 11.29 0.60
N LYS A 39 15.71 11.73 1.85
CA LYS A 39 16.51 12.90 2.18
C LYS A 39 17.98 12.65 1.81
N ASP A 40 18.53 11.51 2.19
CA ASP A 40 19.90 11.11 1.84
C ASP A 40 20.10 11.03 0.32
N LEU A 41 19.10 10.53 -0.41
CA LEU A 41 19.12 10.52 -1.87
C LEU A 41 19.14 11.93 -2.46
N GLN A 42 18.37 12.87 -1.91
CA GLN A 42 18.38 14.28 -2.35
C GLN A 42 19.73 14.94 -2.07
N GLU A 43 20.31 14.72 -0.89
CA GLU A 43 21.64 15.23 -0.54
C GLU A 43 22.71 14.64 -1.47
N SER A 44 22.64 13.33 -1.75
CA SER A 44 23.55 12.65 -2.68
C SER A 44 23.44 13.20 -4.10
N LEU A 45 22.22 13.50 -4.58
CA LEU A 45 22.00 14.13 -5.88
C LEU A 45 22.61 15.53 -5.95
N LYS A 46 22.49 16.31 -4.87
CA LYS A 46 23.10 17.64 -4.77
C LYS A 46 24.63 17.55 -4.82
N SER A 47 25.24 16.67 -4.02
CA SER A 47 26.69 16.46 -4.04
C SER A 47 27.19 15.98 -5.40
N LEU A 48 26.45 15.07 -6.06
CA LEU A 48 26.76 14.65 -7.43
C LEU A 48 26.72 15.82 -8.41
N ALA A 49 25.75 16.72 -8.31
CA ALA A 49 25.66 17.91 -9.15
C ALA A 49 26.85 18.86 -8.93
N GLU A 50 27.28 19.05 -7.68
CA GLU A 50 28.45 19.87 -7.34
C GLU A 50 29.74 19.32 -7.94
N VAL A 51 29.99 18.00 -7.79
CA VAL A 51 31.16 17.34 -8.37
C VAL A 51 31.10 17.36 -9.91
N LYS A 52 29.92 17.13 -10.50
CA LYS A 52 29.73 17.21 -11.94
C LYS A 52 30.00 18.61 -12.48
N SER A 53 29.57 19.66 -11.76
CA SER A 53 29.87 21.05 -12.10
C SER A 53 31.37 21.35 -12.07
N LEU A 54 32.10 20.81 -11.08
CA LEU A 54 33.56 20.92 -11.04
C LEU A 54 34.22 20.23 -12.25
N ALA A 55 33.79 19.00 -12.58
CA ALA A 55 34.34 18.25 -13.71
C ALA A 55 34.09 18.96 -15.06
N ILE A 56 32.90 19.56 -15.24
CA ILE A 56 32.57 20.36 -16.43
C ILE A 56 33.48 21.58 -16.53
N ARG A 57 33.68 22.31 -15.43
CA ARG A 57 34.58 23.48 -15.40
C ARG A 57 36.01 23.08 -15.75
N MET A 58 36.55 22.03 -15.15
CA MET A 58 37.89 21.53 -15.48
C MET A 58 38.02 21.10 -16.94
N SER A 59 37.00 20.44 -17.49
CA SER A 59 37.01 20.04 -18.90
C SER A 59 37.04 21.27 -19.82
N LYS A 60 36.27 22.31 -19.48
CA LYS A 60 36.29 23.58 -20.20
C LYS A 60 37.64 24.30 -20.10
N ASP A 61 38.24 24.33 -18.92
CA ASP A 61 39.56 24.95 -18.70
C ASP A 61 40.64 24.24 -19.52
N ALA A 62 40.57 22.90 -19.64
CA ALA A 62 41.45 22.13 -20.50
C ALA A 62 41.29 22.50 -21.98
N ASP A 63 40.04 22.62 -22.45
CA ASP A 63 39.73 23.02 -23.83
C ASP A 63 40.16 24.47 -24.12
N ASP A 64 40.00 25.38 -23.16
CA ASP A 64 40.45 26.78 -23.25
C ASP A 64 41.98 26.84 -23.36
N ALA A 65 42.71 26.09 -22.53
CA ALA A 65 44.18 26.02 -22.59
C ALA A 65 44.67 25.43 -23.92
N LYS A 66 43.98 24.40 -24.44
CA LYS A 66 44.30 23.81 -25.74
C LYS A 66 44.06 24.78 -26.89
N ARG A 67 42.95 25.55 -26.85
CA ARG A 67 42.69 26.62 -27.83
C ARG A 67 43.76 27.70 -27.78
N LEU A 68 44.15 28.13 -26.59
CA LEU A 68 45.19 29.13 -26.40
C LEU A 68 46.54 28.69 -26.98
N ALA A 69 46.92 27.42 -26.81
CA ALA A 69 48.12 26.87 -27.44
C ALA A 69 48.05 26.96 -28.98
N GLY A 70 46.91 26.59 -29.57
CA GLY A 70 46.68 26.72 -31.02
C GLY A 70 46.67 28.17 -31.51
N ASP A 71 46.19 29.12 -30.69
CA ASP A 71 46.26 30.55 -31.00
C ASP A 71 47.70 31.06 -31.08
N TYR A 72 48.55 30.68 -30.11
CA TYR A 72 49.96 31.05 -30.12
C TYR A 72 50.72 30.43 -31.30
N GLU A 73 50.41 29.19 -31.65
CA GLU A 73 50.96 28.55 -32.85
C GLU A 73 50.58 29.32 -34.13
N ARG A 74 49.30 29.71 -34.27
CA ARG A 74 48.84 30.55 -35.38
C ARG A 74 49.56 31.90 -35.43
N LYS A 75 49.73 32.56 -34.28
CA LYS A 75 50.44 33.84 -34.19
C LYS A 75 51.91 33.69 -34.61
N ALA A 76 52.59 32.64 -34.17
CA ALA A 76 53.97 32.36 -34.57
C ALA A 76 54.09 32.17 -36.09
N MET A 77 53.19 31.39 -36.71
CA MET A 77 53.17 31.22 -38.16
C MET A 77 52.93 32.54 -38.91
N LEU A 78 51.99 33.37 -38.46
CA LEU A 78 51.71 34.66 -39.06
C LEU A 78 52.88 35.65 -38.94
N LEU A 79 53.59 35.63 -37.81
CA LEU A 79 54.78 36.47 -37.61
C LEU A 79 55.88 36.09 -38.59
N LEU A 80 56.17 34.79 -38.74
CA LEU A 80 57.16 34.31 -39.69
C LEU A 80 56.77 34.65 -41.15
N GLN A 81 55.48 34.51 -41.49
CA GLN A 81 55.00 34.88 -42.82
C GLN A 81 55.19 36.38 -43.10
N LYS A 82 54.93 37.24 -42.11
CA LYS A 82 55.16 38.70 -42.23
C LYS A 82 56.63 39.09 -42.29
N GLY A 83 57.49 38.33 -41.61
CA GLY A 83 58.94 38.46 -41.76
C GLY A 83 59.41 38.12 -43.18
N GLN A 84 58.81 37.10 -43.80
CA GLN A 84 59.11 36.73 -45.20
C GLN A 84 58.57 37.71 -46.24
N SER A 85 57.39 38.32 -46.01
CA SER A 85 56.83 39.33 -46.92
C SER A 85 57.50 40.70 -46.80
N GLY A 86 58.29 40.92 -45.74
CA GLY A 86 58.94 42.20 -45.46
C GLY A 86 58.04 43.22 -44.75
N ASP A 87 56.83 42.81 -44.32
CA ASP A 87 55.92 43.67 -43.55
C ASP A 87 56.45 43.92 -42.12
N VAL A 88 57.31 43.02 -41.63
CA VAL A 88 58.01 43.11 -40.34
C VAL A 88 59.48 42.75 -40.59
N GLU A 89 60.40 43.41 -39.89
CA GLU A 89 61.83 43.07 -39.95
C GLU A 89 62.04 41.60 -39.54
N ALA A 90 62.86 40.88 -40.31
CA ALA A 90 62.96 39.42 -40.20
C ALA A 90 63.46 38.96 -38.81
N GLY A 91 64.46 39.64 -38.25
CA GLY A 91 64.97 39.33 -36.91
C GLY A 91 63.93 39.55 -35.81
N GLU A 92 63.17 40.64 -35.88
CA GLU A 92 62.07 40.94 -34.95
C GLU A 92 60.90 39.96 -35.11
N ALA A 93 60.55 39.57 -36.35
CA ALA A 93 59.53 38.56 -36.62
C ALA A 93 59.91 37.19 -36.03
N GLU A 94 61.17 36.76 -36.20
CA GLU A 94 61.69 35.54 -35.60
C GLU A 94 61.67 35.61 -34.07
N ARG A 95 62.12 36.72 -33.47
CA ARG A 95 62.12 36.92 -32.02
C ARG A 95 60.71 36.83 -31.43
N LEU A 96 59.72 37.48 -32.05
CA LEU A 96 58.32 37.43 -31.61
C LEU A 96 57.70 36.04 -31.84
N ALA A 97 58.07 35.35 -32.92
CA ALA A 97 57.61 33.98 -33.17
C ALA A 97 58.15 33.00 -32.12
N MET A 98 59.42 33.14 -31.70
CA MET A 98 60.00 32.35 -30.61
C MET A 98 59.28 32.57 -29.28
N GLU A 99 58.96 33.82 -28.92
CA GLU A 99 58.16 34.10 -27.70
C GLU A 99 56.77 33.48 -27.81
N ALA A 100 56.10 33.59 -28.95
CA ALA A 100 54.79 32.96 -29.17
C ALA A 100 54.87 31.43 -29.03
N LEU A 101 55.91 30.78 -29.55
CA LEU A 101 56.12 29.34 -29.39
C LEU A 101 56.40 28.94 -27.92
N SER A 102 57.16 29.74 -27.18
CA SER A 102 57.34 29.54 -25.73
C SER A 102 55.99 29.57 -24.99
N ARG A 103 55.13 30.57 -25.30
CA ARG A 103 53.77 30.65 -24.73
C ARG A 103 52.86 29.49 -25.16
N LYS A 104 53.02 28.97 -26.39
CA LYS A 104 52.34 27.75 -26.85
C LYS A 104 52.73 26.57 -25.95
N GLU A 105 54.01 26.38 -25.66
CA GLU A 105 54.48 25.28 -24.82
C GLU A 105 53.92 25.37 -23.39
N GLU A 106 53.94 26.56 -22.78
CA GLU A 106 53.32 26.81 -21.47
C GLU A 106 51.81 26.50 -21.46
N ALA A 107 51.09 26.89 -22.52
CA ALA A 107 49.66 26.62 -22.66
C ALA A 107 49.38 25.13 -22.90
N ALA A 108 50.21 24.46 -23.70
CA ALA A 108 50.09 23.04 -23.99
C ALA A 108 50.36 22.16 -22.76
N ALA A 109 51.38 22.51 -21.96
CA ALA A 109 51.67 21.85 -20.70
C ALA A 109 50.50 21.96 -19.71
N ARG A 110 49.92 23.16 -19.58
CA ARG A 110 48.70 23.37 -18.78
C ARG A 110 47.52 22.55 -19.31
N ALA A 111 47.29 22.56 -20.63
CA ALA A 111 46.20 21.79 -21.24
C ALA A 111 46.33 20.29 -20.92
N LEU A 112 47.54 19.74 -21.01
CA LEU A 112 47.80 18.33 -20.67
C LEU A 112 47.47 18.04 -19.20
N GLN A 113 47.97 18.86 -18.27
CA GLN A 113 47.73 18.69 -16.84
C GLN A 113 46.23 18.77 -16.50
N THR A 114 45.54 19.81 -16.99
CA THR A 114 44.12 20.02 -16.72
C THR A 114 43.26 18.94 -17.38
N THR A 115 43.65 18.43 -18.55
CA THR A 115 42.97 17.30 -19.21
C THR A 115 43.01 16.04 -18.35
N GLN A 116 44.18 15.69 -17.80
CA GLN A 116 44.32 14.51 -16.93
C GLN A 116 43.47 14.65 -15.65
N GLN A 117 43.46 15.84 -15.05
CA GLN A 117 42.62 16.14 -13.90
C GLN A 117 41.13 16.03 -14.24
N ALA A 118 40.70 16.62 -15.36
CA ALA A 118 39.32 16.55 -15.83
C ALA A 118 38.88 15.10 -16.10
N GLN A 119 39.74 14.28 -16.71
CA GLN A 119 39.46 12.85 -16.93
C GLN A 119 39.24 12.10 -15.60
N THR A 120 40.08 12.35 -14.61
CA THR A 120 39.95 11.73 -13.27
C THR A 120 38.62 12.13 -12.61
N GLN A 121 38.26 13.42 -12.69
CA GLN A 121 37.00 13.89 -12.13
C GLN A 121 35.79 13.32 -12.87
N ASN A 122 35.84 13.23 -14.20
CA ASN A 122 34.76 12.63 -14.99
C ASN A 122 34.55 11.15 -14.64
N GLN A 123 35.61 10.39 -14.37
CA GLN A 123 35.49 9.01 -13.89
C GLN A 123 34.84 8.95 -12.50
N MET A 124 35.22 9.86 -11.59
CA MET A 124 34.59 9.95 -10.27
C MET A 124 33.10 10.29 -10.37
N VAL A 125 32.72 11.24 -11.24
CA VAL A 125 31.32 11.58 -11.53
C VAL A 125 30.55 10.36 -12.03
N ALA A 126 31.12 9.57 -12.94
CA ALA A 126 30.47 8.36 -13.45
C ALA A 126 30.21 7.34 -12.33
N ASN A 127 31.19 7.12 -11.46
CA ASN A 127 31.03 6.23 -10.31
C ASN A 127 29.96 6.72 -9.32
N LEU A 128 29.98 8.01 -8.99
CA LEU A 128 28.98 8.61 -8.10
C LEU A 128 27.58 8.55 -8.71
N GLN A 129 27.45 8.79 -10.02
CA GLN A 129 26.18 8.67 -10.74
C GLN A 129 25.61 7.25 -10.65
N ASN A 130 26.46 6.23 -10.81
CA ASN A 130 26.03 4.84 -10.66
C ASN A 130 25.55 4.54 -9.24
N ASN A 131 26.28 4.99 -8.22
CA ASN A 131 25.89 4.81 -6.83
C ASN A 131 24.56 5.51 -6.50
N VAL A 132 24.35 6.73 -7.01
CA VAL A 132 23.09 7.47 -6.84
C VAL A 132 21.93 6.77 -7.55
N ASN A 133 22.16 6.19 -8.73
CA ASN A 133 21.14 5.43 -9.45
C ASN A 133 20.75 4.13 -8.70
N ASP A 134 21.72 3.44 -8.10
CA ASP A 134 21.47 2.28 -7.23
C ASP A 134 20.67 2.69 -5.99
N LEU A 135 21.08 3.76 -5.30
CA LEU A 135 20.35 4.31 -4.15
C LEU A 135 18.91 4.66 -4.54
N LYS A 136 18.71 5.35 -5.66
CA LYS A 136 17.37 5.69 -6.17
C LYS A 136 16.51 4.44 -6.38
N SER A 137 17.07 3.39 -6.95
CA SER A 137 16.36 2.12 -7.19
C SER A 137 15.98 1.43 -5.87
N LYS A 138 16.88 1.40 -4.90
CA LYS A 138 16.63 0.86 -3.56
C LYS A 138 15.55 1.64 -2.81
N VAL A 139 15.60 2.97 -2.85
CA VAL A 139 14.56 3.83 -2.25
C VAL A 139 13.19 3.52 -2.84
N ALA A 140 13.08 3.42 -4.17
CA ALA A 140 11.83 3.07 -4.82
C ALA A 140 11.32 1.67 -4.42
N SER A 141 12.22 0.69 -4.28
CA SER A 141 11.87 -0.65 -3.78
C SER A 141 11.29 -0.58 -2.37
N TYR A 142 11.96 0.12 -1.45
CA TYR A 142 11.50 0.24 -0.06
C TYR A 142 10.20 1.03 0.08
N GLU A 143 9.97 2.03 -0.78
CA GLU A 143 8.69 2.71 -0.85
C GLU A 143 7.55 1.75 -1.23
N ASN A 144 7.77 0.90 -2.22
CA ASN A 144 6.78 -0.11 -2.63
C ASN A 144 6.53 -1.15 -1.53
N ASP A 145 7.60 -1.63 -0.88
CA ASP A 145 7.49 -2.58 0.23
C ASP A 145 6.71 -1.98 1.40
N LEU A 146 6.95 -0.70 1.72
CA LEU A 146 6.24 0.02 2.75
C LEU A 146 4.74 0.15 2.44
N VAL A 147 4.36 0.41 1.19
CA VAL A 147 2.95 0.44 0.76
C VAL A 147 2.30 -0.92 0.96
N MET A 148 2.98 -2.00 0.56
CA MET A 148 2.49 -3.38 0.75
C MET A 148 2.35 -3.72 2.24
N LEU A 149 3.35 -3.39 3.06
CA LEU A 149 3.34 -3.64 4.50
C LEU A 149 2.19 -2.90 5.19
N LYS A 150 1.93 -1.64 4.82
CA LYS A 150 0.77 -0.88 5.31
C LYS A 150 -0.55 -1.54 4.95
N ALA A 151 -0.71 -2.00 3.72
CA ALA A 151 -1.93 -2.69 3.29
C ALA A 151 -2.14 -3.98 4.10
N ARG A 152 -1.10 -4.81 4.25
CA ARG A 152 -1.15 -6.04 5.05
C ARG A 152 -1.46 -5.76 6.52
N ALA A 153 -0.83 -4.75 7.11
CA ALA A 153 -1.08 -4.34 8.50
C ALA A 153 -2.54 -3.88 8.70
N ARG A 154 -3.10 -3.13 7.75
CA ARG A 154 -4.52 -2.74 7.78
C ARG A 154 -5.46 -3.94 7.70
N THR A 155 -5.20 -4.87 6.77
CA THR A 155 -5.99 -6.11 6.64
C THR A 155 -5.91 -6.96 7.91
N ALA A 156 -4.70 -7.19 8.44
CA ALA A 156 -4.52 -7.96 9.66
C ALA A 156 -5.26 -7.32 10.86
N ASN A 157 -5.20 -5.99 11.00
CA ASN A 157 -5.95 -5.26 12.01
C ASN A 157 -7.47 -5.37 11.83
N ALA A 158 -7.97 -5.29 10.59
CA ALA A 158 -9.38 -5.47 10.30
C ALA A 158 -9.86 -6.90 10.64
N THR A 159 -9.12 -7.93 10.19
CA THR A 159 -9.41 -9.33 10.50
C THR A 159 -9.40 -9.58 12.01
N ARG A 160 -8.41 -9.04 12.74
CA ARG A 160 -8.35 -9.15 14.20
C ARG A 160 -9.58 -8.51 14.86
N LYS A 161 -9.97 -7.31 14.44
CA LYS A 161 -11.16 -6.62 14.96
C LYS A 161 -12.45 -7.41 14.67
N ILE A 162 -12.58 -7.97 13.47
CA ILE A 162 -13.73 -8.81 13.10
C ILE A 162 -13.78 -10.07 13.97
N ASN A 163 -12.66 -10.79 14.11
CA ASN A 163 -12.61 -12.00 14.93
C ASN A 163 -12.86 -11.72 16.42
N GLN A 164 -12.35 -10.62 16.96
CA GLN A 164 -12.65 -10.19 18.33
C GLN A 164 -14.13 -9.88 18.52
N ARG A 165 -14.76 -9.19 17.55
CA ARG A 165 -16.20 -8.95 17.57
C ARG A 165 -16.98 -10.25 17.47
N LEU A 166 -16.60 -11.17 16.58
CA LEU A 166 -17.27 -12.47 16.45
C LEU A 166 -17.15 -13.32 17.71
N SER A 167 -15.98 -13.29 18.38
CA SER A 167 -15.78 -13.97 19.67
C SER A 167 -16.55 -13.33 20.82
N ASN A 168 -16.85 -12.02 20.74
CA ASN A 168 -17.61 -11.28 21.74
C ASN A 168 -19.11 -11.20 21.43
N VAL A 169 -19.53 -11.59 20.22
CA VAL A 169 -20.94 -11.87 19.91
C VAL A 169 -21.25 -13.16 20.64
N ASP A 170 -21.79 -13.00 21.85
CA ASP A 170 -22.21 -14.10 22.70
C ASP A 170 -23.39 -14.83 22.04
N THR A 171 -23.06 -15.78 21.17
CA THR A 171 -24.02 -16.67 20.51
C THR A 171 -24.87 -17.41 21.54
N LYS A 172 -24.40 -17.56 22.80
CA LYS A 172 -25.18 -18.24 23.85
C LYS A 172 -26.36 -17.41 24.31
N GLY A 173 -26.21 -16.09 24.47
CA GLY A 173 -27.28 -15.20 24.92
C GLY A 173 -28.40 -15.06 23.88
N THR A 174 -28.05 -14.85 22.61
CA THR A 174 -29.03 -14.67 21.53
C THR A 174 -29.70 -15.98 21.12
N VAL A 175 -28.97 -17.10 21.06
CA VAL A 175 -29.58 -18.41 20.76
C VAL A 175 -30.47 -18.87 21.91
N ALA A 176 -30.06 -18.70 23.17
CA ALA A 176 -30.92 -19.03 24.32
C ALA A 176 -32.16 -18.12 24.43
N LEU A 177 -32.12 -16.91 23.88
CA LEU A 177 -33.31 -16.05 23.76
C LEU A 177 -34.23 -16.55 22.65
N LEU A 178 -33.68 -16.94 21.50
CA LEU A 178 -34.46 -17.49 20.38
C LEU A 178 -35.13 -18.82 20.73
N GLU A 179 -34.43 -19.74 21.41
CA GLU A 179 -35.04 -21.00 21.90
C GLU A 179 -36.16 -20.72 22.92
N ARG A 180 -35.95 -19.81 23.87
CA ARG A 180 -37.03 -19.42 24.82
C ARG A 180 -38.24 -18.79 24.12
N MET A 181 -38.02 -18.00 23.07
CA MET A 181 -39.13 -17.46 22.28
C MET A 181 -39.86 -18.56 21.49
N LYS A 182 -39.13 -19.54 20.96
CA LYS A 182 -39.71 -20.69 20.27
C LYS A 182 -40.56 -21.56 21.20
N ASP A 183 -40.05 -21.86 22.39
CA ASP A 183 -40.79 -22.63 23.40
C ASP A 183 -42.08 -21.91 23.81
N LYS A 184 -42.00 -20.58 24.02
CA LYS A 184 -43.18 -19.77 24.35
C LYS A 184 -44.21 -19.72 23.23
N VAL A 185 -43.78 -19.59 21.98
CA VAL A 185 -44.70 -19.64 20.82
C VAL A 185 -45.37 -21.01 20.72
N SER A 186 -44.62 -22.10 20.93
CA SER A 186 -45.19 -23.45 20.93
C SER A 186 -46.22 -23.66 22.03
N GLU A 187 -46.01 -23.07 23.22
CA GLU A 187 -46.97 -23.10 24.32
C GLU A 187 -48.24 -22.30 24.00
N GLU A 188 -48.09 -21.11 23.40
CA GLU A 188 -49.22 -20.30 22.92
C GLU A 188 -50.00 -20.99 21.79
N GLU A 189 -49.32 -21.68 20.88
CA GLU A 189 -49.93 -22.50 19.83
C GLU A 189 -50.69 -23.69 20.40
N ALA A 190 -50.12 -24.40 21.39
CA ALA A 190 -50.78 -25.50 22.07
C ALA A 190 -52.01 -25.03 22.87
N LEU A 191 -51.93 -23.88 23.54
CA LEU A 191 -53.08 -23.24 24.20
C LEU A 191 -54.15 -22.84 23.19
N SER A 192 -53.77 -22.28 22.04
CA SER A 192 -54.71 -21.93 20.97
C SER A 192 -55.41 -23.17 20.39
N GLN A 193 -54.68 -24.28 20.19
CA GLN A 193 -55.27 -25.56 19.80
C GLN A 193 -56.22 -26.10 20.88
N ALA A 194 -55.84 -26.05 22.15
CA ALA A 194 -56.70 -26.45 23.26
C ALA A 194 -57.98 -25.59 23.34
N TYR A 195 -57.89 -24.27 23.14
CA TYR A 195 -59.07 -23.40 23.05
C TYR A 195 -59.92 -23.69 21.81
N GLY A 196 -59.31 -24.07 20.68
CA GLY A 196 -60.00 -24.54 19.48
C GLY A 196 -60.77 -25.85 19.71
N GLU A 197 -60.15 -26.83 20.39
CA GLU A 197 -60.80 -28.08 20.79
C GLU A 197 -61.87 -27.87 21.87
N MET A 198 -61.69 -26.90 22.78
CA MET A 198 -62.71 -26.50 23.75
C MET A 198 -63.90 -25.78 23.09
N ALA A 199 -63.67 -25.01 22.02
CA ALA A 199 -64.74 -24.44 21.21
C ALA A 199 -65.48 -25.52 20.38
N ASP A 200 -64.80 -26.61 20.00
CA ASP A 200 -65.40 -27.77 19.31
C ASP A 200 -66.13 -28.73 20.26
N SER A 201 -65.81 -28.70 21.57
CA SER A 201 -66.55 -29.41 22.63
C SER A 201 -67.70 -28.57 23.22
N GLY A 202 -67.99 -27.42 22.61
CA GLY A 202 -69.11 -26.54 22.90
C GLY A 202 -70.30 -26.72 21.95
N SER A 203 -70.66 -27.96 21.57
CA SER A 203 -72.04 -28.22 21.16
C SER A 203 -72.92 -28.15 22.40
N SER A 204 -73.60 -27.03 22.61
CA SER A 204 -74.50 -26.81 23.74
C SER A 204 -75.61 -27.87 23.72
N ILE A 205 -76.05 -28.32 24.90
CA ILE A 205 -77.26 -29.13 25.05
C ILE A 205 -78.47 -28.46 24.36
N ASP A 206 -78.47 -27.14 24.23
CA ASP A 206 -79.49 -26.39 23.50
C ASP A 206 -79.43 -26.64 21.97
N ASP A 207 -78.25 -26.84 21.38
CA ASP A 207 -78.09 -27.23 19.96
C ASP A 207 -78.55 -28.67 19.71
N GLU A 208 -78.42 -29.57 20.71
CA GLU A 208 -79.01 -30.91 20.67
C GLU A 208 -80.54 -30.88 20.84
N ILE A 209 -81.08 -29.96 21.66
CA ILE A 209 -82.52 -29.76 21.88
C ILE A 209 -83.20 -29.21 20.61
N ASP A 210 -82.62 -28.22 19.95
CA ASP A 210 -83.20 -27.67 18.71
C ASP A 210 -83.18 -28.69 17.56
N LYS A 211 -82.13 -29.52 17.47
CA LYS A 211 -82.04 -30.62 16.49
C LYS A 211 -83.03 -31.76 16.80
N ALA A 212 -83.31 -32.04 18.07
CA ALA A 212 -84.31 -33.01 18.52
C ALA A 212 -85.75 -32.50 18.34
N LEU A 213 -85.98 -31.19 18.44
CA LEU A 213 -87.28 -30.56 18.16
C LEU A 213 -87.58 -30.42 16.66
N LEU A 214 -86.55 -30.28 15.82
CA LEU A 214 -86.68 -30.19 14.35
C LEU A 214 -86.80 -31.55 13.63
N SER A 215 -86.58 -32.67 14.34
CA SER A 215 -86.66 -34.04 13.78
C SER A 215 -87.92 -34.81 14.20
N GLY A 216 -88.97 -34.10 14.62
CA GLY A 216 -90.29 -34.66 14.93
C GLY A 216 -91.21 -34.86 13.71
N GLY A 217 -91.19 -36.06 13.12
CA GLY A 217 -92.30 -36.66 12.34
C GLY A 217 -92.16 -36.63 10.81
N PRO A 218 -92.38 -37.76 10.10
CA PRO A 218 -93.61 -38.58 10.12
C PRO A 218 -93.34 -40.05 10.52
N SER A 219 -94.29 -40.89 10.95
CA SER A 219 -95.55 -41.23 10.27
C SER A 219 -96.58 -41.88 11.22
N LYS A 220 -97.71 -41.19 11.43
CA LYS A 220 -98.94 -41.73 12.05
C LYS A 220 -99.67 -42.77 11.17
N ALA A 221 -99.09 -43.21 10.05
CA ALA A 221 -99.71 -44.15 9.13
C ALA A 221 -99.41 -45.63 9.47
N GLU A 222 -98.28 -45.93 10.12
CA GLU A 222 -97.89 -47.31 10.41
C GLU A 222 -98.59 -47.87 11.67
N ASP A 223 -98.73 -47.05 12.72
CA ASP A 223 -99.48 -47.40 13.94
C ASP A 223 -101.00 -47.53 13.70
N SER A 224 -101.55 -46.73 12.78
CA SER A 224 -102.98 -46.75 12.43
C SER A 224 -103.35 -48.01 11.62
N LEU A 225 -102.42 -48.53 10.80
CA LEU A 225 -102.64 -49.72 9.98
C LEU A 225 -102.60 -51.01 10.81
N ALA A 226 -101.71 -51.08 11.82
CA ALA A 226 -101.58 -52.22 12.72
C ALA A 226 -102.83 -52.39 13.62
N GLN A 227 -103.40 -51.29 14.12
CA GLN A 227 -104.61 -51.34 14.93
C GLN A 227 -105.87 -51.72 14.13
N LEU A 228 -105.94 -51.37 12.83
CA LEU A 228 -107.07 -51.74 11.97
C LEU A 228 -107.09 -53.24 11.63
N LYS A 229 -105.92 -53.84 11.35
CA LYS A 229 -105.78 -55.28 11.09
C LYS A 229 -106.16 -56.12 12.31
N SER A 230 -105.72 -55.69 13.50
CA SER A 230 -106.05 -56.34 14.78
C SER A 230 -107.55 -56.31 15.09
N LYS A 231 -108.25 -55.21 14.76
CA LYS A 231 -109.71 -55.09 14.96
C LYS A 231 -110.57 -55.85 13.94
N MET A 232 -110.02 -56.28 12.80
CA MET A 232 -110.77 -56.95 11.73
C MET A 232 -110.56 -58.47 11.66
N GLY A 233 -109.72 -59.06 12.53
CA GLY A 233 -109.49 -60.51 12.55
C GLY A 233 -108.81 -61.05 11.28
N ILE A 234 -108.08 -60.20 10.57
CA ILE A 234 -107.29 -60.57 9.39
C ILE A 234 -105.83 -60.67 9.84
N SER A 235 -105.23 -61.85 9.67
CA SER A 235 -103.77 -62.02 9.76
C SER A 235 -103.08 -61.35 8.57
#